data_AF-A0A9P1MVQ6-F1
#
_entry.id   AF-A0A9P1MVQ6-F1
#
_cell.length_a   1.000
_cell.length_b   1.000
_cell.length_c   1.000
_cell.angle_alpha   90.00
_cell.angle_beta   90.00
_cell.angle_gamma   90.00
#
_symmetry.space_group_name_H-M   'P 1'
#
loop_
_entity.id
_entity.type
_entity.pdbx_description
1 polymer ?
#
loop_
_entity_poly.entity_id
_entity_poly.type
_entity_poly.pdbx_seq_one_letter_code
_entity_poly.pdbx_strand_id
1 'polypeptide(L)'
;MVCVLQDAFNATVSRDYEKAVSVIRNVVSSSEHSFSVEQLELIDHVYACILNTSHYDESLIEVCWEWIDAIERMPRTVDQRAISSSQLSIYYAYHTICRVQERMPKKSNYVQIRTETWTRVTNSFSYLWAAATQLWKPAELDRLDILCSWSYLCLQFSDVVSEEVMAVLENSKENAKEMLSSSIVVENNHQANQRILTIERNIRDSKSLAEKLGRRMASLYSFKRVSKITLNP
;
A
#
# COMPACT_ATOMS: atom_id res chain seq x y z
N MET A 1 -19.50 11.83 -14.33
CA MET A 1 -18.78 11.35 -13.13
C MET A 1 -17.67 12.31 -12.69
N VAL A 2 -16.75 12.75 -13.57
CA VAL A 2 -15.69 13.71 -13.21
C VAL A 2 -16.25 15.01 -12.61
N CYS A 3 -17.28 15.62 -13.21
CA CYS A 3 -17.91 16.84 -12.66
C CYS A 3 -18.47 16.65 -11.24
N VAL A 4 -19.01 15.47 -10.93
CA VAL A 4 -19.58 15.16 -9.60
C VAL A 4 -18.46 14.95 -8.57
N LEU A 5 -17.35 14.30 -8.94
CA LEU A 5 -16.18 14.20 -8.09
C LEU A 5 -15.50 15.55 -7.86
N GLN A 6 -15.53 16.44 -8.87
CA GLN A 6 -15.08 17.82 -8.71
C GLN A 6 -15.95 18.59 -7.71
N ASP A 7 -17.26 18.32 -7.65
CA ASP A 7 -18.14 18.91 -6.64
C ASP A 7 -17.79 18.42 -5.22
N ALA A 8 -17.43 17.13 -5.07
CA ALA A 8 -16.94 16.61 -3.79
C ALA A 8 -15.62 17.27 -3.37
N PHE A 9 -14.69 17.44 -4.30
CA PHE A 9 -13.45 18.18 -4.09
C PHE A 9 -13.72 19.64 -3.69
N ASN A 10 -14.60 20.34 -4.41
CA ASN A 10 -14.92 21.73 -4.09
C ASN A 10 -15.58 21.86 -2.70
N ALA A 11 -16.34 20.84 -2.29
CA ALA A 11 -16.89 20.76 -0.94
C ALA A 11 -15.80 20.60 0.13
N THR A 12 -14.75 19.80 -0.10
CA THR A 12 -13.62 19.72 0.85
C THR A 12 -12.87 21.05 0.97
N VAL A 13 -12.65 21.75 -0.15
CA VAL A 13 -12.04 23.10 -0.16
C VAL A 13 -12.89 24.10 0.65
N SER A 14 -14.21 23.99 0.57
CA SER A 14 -15.16 24.83 1.31
C SER A 14 -15.40 24.35 2.75
N ARG A 15 -14.71 23.28 3.20
CA ARG A 15 -14.87 22.62 4.50
C ARG A 15 -16.27 22.06 4.76
N ASP A 16 -17.04 21.81 3.70
CA ASP A 16 -18.33 21.13 3.74
C ASP A 16 -18.10 19.61 3.62
N TYR A 17 -17.56 19.02 4.69
CA TYR A 17 -17.16 17.61 4.69
C TYR A 17 -18.35 16.66 4.64
N GLU A 18 -19.50 17.04 5.21
CA GLU A 18 -20.72 16.24 5.12
C GLU A 18 -21.17 16.07 3.67
N LYS A 19 -21.17 17.17 2.90
CA LYS A 19 -21.44 17.11 1.46
C LYS A 19 -20.38 16.31 0.71
N ALA A 20 -19.10 16.52 0.99
CA ALA A 20 -18.02 15.77 0.34
C ALA A 20 -18.17 14.25 0.56
N VAL A 21 -18.42 13.82 1.80
CA VAL A 21 -18.67 12.42 2.18
C VAL A 21 -19.91 11.87 1.48
N SER A 22 -21.01 12.62 1.46
CA SER A 22 -22.24 12.20 0.79
C SER A 22 -22.02 11.98 -0.71
N VAL A 23 -21.37 12.93 -1.38
CA VAL A 23 -21.11 12.84 -2.83
C VAL A 23 -20.16 11.69 -3.14
N ILE A 24 -19.04 11.54 -2.42
CA ILE A 24 -18.05 10.49 -2.70
C ILE A 24 -18.65 9.10 -2.50
N ARG A 25 -19.39 8.86 -1.41
CA ARG A 25 -20.05 7.57 -1.15
C ARG A 25 -21.13 7.27 -2.18
N ASN A 26 -21.87 8.28 -2.65
CA ASN A 26 -22.83 8.11 -3.74
C ASN A 26 -22.15 7.76 -5.06
N VAL A 27 -21.03 8.40 -5.40
CA VAL A 27 -20.26 8.06 -6.63
C VAL A 27 -19.68 6.65 -6.54
N VAL A 28 -19.09 6.29 -5.40
CA VAL A 28 -18.48 4.96 -5.18
C VAL A 28 -19.55 3.86 -5.21
N SER A 29 -20.72 4.08 -4.62
CA SER A 29 -21.81 3.10 -4.63
C SER A 29 -22.53 2.98 -5.98
N SER A 30 -22.61 4.05 -6.76
CA SER A 30 -23.31 4.05 -8.06
C SER A 30 -22.45 3.66 -9.26
N SER A 31 -21.13 3.60 -9.11
CA SER A 31 -20.24 3.09 -10.16
C SER A 31 -20.11 1.58 -10.04
N GLU A 32 -20.23 0.85 -11.15
CA GLU A 32 -19.90 -0.59 -11.21
C GLU A 32 -18.49 -0.83 -11.76
N HIS A 33 -17.80 0.21 -12.23
CA HIS A 33 -16.53 0.11 -12.95
C HIS A 33 -15.43 0.87 -12.22
N SER A 34 -14.18 0.59 -12.59
CA SER A 34 -13.03 1.34 -12.08
C SER A 34 -13.02 2.78 -12.56
N PHE A 35 -12.27 3.59 -11.82
CA PHE A 35 -12.17 5.03 -12.01
C PHE A 35 -10.97 5.37 -12.91
N SER A 36 -11.13 6.37 -13.77
CA SER A 36 -10.00 6.91 -14.53
C SER A 36 -8.93 7.49 -13.61
N VAL A 37 -7.73 7.77 -14.12
CA VAL A 37 -6.62 8.33 -13.32
C VAL A 37 -7.04 9.64 -12.64
N GLU A 38 -7.71 10.54 -13.37
CA GLU A 38 -8.19 11.83 -12.85
C GLU A 38 -9.25 11.64 -11.77
N GLN A 39 -10.11 10.64 -11.94
CA GLN A 39 -11.13 10.31 -10.94
C GLN A 39 -10.49 9.74 -9.68
N LEU A 40 -9.50 8.87 -9.81
CA LEU A 40 -8.75 8.32 -8.68
C LEU A 40 -8.06 9.43 -7.89
N GLU A 41 -7.40 10.39 -8.54
CA GLU A 41 -6.75 11.52 -7.87
C GLU A 41 -7.75 12.40 -7.10
N LEU A 42 -8.94 12.64 -7.65
CA LEU A 42 -10.01 13.38 -6.96
C LEU A 42 -10.56 12.59 -5.77
N ILE A 43 -10.82 11.29 -5.94
CA ILE A 43 -11.25 10.39 -4.88
C ILE A 43 -10.22 10.37 -3.75
N ASP A 44 -8.95 10.26 -4.12
CA ASP A 44 -7.81 10.21 -3.21
C ASP A 44 -7.73 11.46 -2.34
N HIS A 45 -7.84 12.63 -2.98
CA HIS A 45 -7.86 13.91 -2.28
C HIS A 45 -9.03 13.99 -1.29
N VAL A 46 -10.24 13.62 -1.72
CA VAL A 46 -11.44 13.71 -0.88
C VAL A 46 -11.31 12.82 0.35
N TYR A 47 -10.88 11.57 0.20
CA TYR A 47 -10.69 10.68 1.34
C TYR A 47 -9.55 11.13 2.26
N ALA A 48 -8.44 11.65 1.73
CA ALA A 48 -7.37 12.22 2.55
C ALA A 48 -7.89 13.38 3.43
N CYS A 49 -8.75 14.26 2.88
CA CYS A 49 -9.38 15.33 3.64
C CYS A 49 -10.34 14.79 4.71
N ILE A 50 -11.20 13.82 4.38
CA ILE A 50 -12.16 13.21 5.31
C ILE A 50 -11.43 12.50 6.46
N LEU A 51 -10.33 11.81 6.18
CA LEU A 51 -9.55 11.11 7.19
C LEU A 51 -8.95 12.10 8.20
N ASN A 52 -8.46 13.26 7.73
CA ASN A 52 -7.89 14.31 8.59
C ASN A 52 -8.92 15.00 9.50
N THR A 53 -10.21 14.90 9.19
CA THR A 53 -11.30 15.45 10.01
C THR A 53 -11.99 14.41 10.88
N SER A 54 -11.63 13.13 10.71
CA SER A 54 -12.18 12.03 11.51
C SER A 54 -11.47 11.95 12.86
N HIS A 55 -12.24 11.88 13.94
CA HIS A 55 -11.70 11.93 15.30
C HIS A 55 -11.87 10.63 16.11
N TYR A 56 -12.78 9.75 15.67
CA TYR A 56 -13.04 8.48 16.34
C TYR A 56 -12.27 7.34 15.69
N ASP A 57 -11.74 6.43 16.49
CA ASP A 57 -10.95 5.28 16.03
C ASP A 57 -11.71 4.42 15.02
N GLU A 58 -12.96 4.09 15.33
CA GLU A 58 -13.84 3.33 14.46
C GLU A 58 -14.05 4.05 13.11
N SER A 59 -14.33 5.35 13.14
CA SER A 59 -14.51 6.15 11.92
C SER A 59 -13.23 6.21 11.06
N LEU A 60 -12.05 6.27 11.68
CA LEU A 60 -10.78 6.26 10.95
C LEU A 60 -10.59 4.95 10.19
N ILE A 61 -10.88 3.81 10.84
CA ILE A 61 -10.81 2.49 10.19
C ILE A 61 -11.82 2.40 9.05
N GLU A 62 -13.07 2.84 9.26
CA GLU A 62 -14.12 2.81 8.24
C GLU A 62 -13.73 3.63 7.00
N VAL A 63 -13.28 4.88 7.20
CA VAL A 63 -12.83 5.76 6.10
C VAL A 63 -11.65 5.16 5.36
N CYS A 64 -10.67 4.57 6.07
CA CYS A 64 -9.54 3.90 5.42
C CYS A 64 -9.99 2.71 4.56
N TRP A 65 -10.96 1.90 5.02
CA TRP A 65 -11.48 0.80 4.22
C TRP A 65 -12.25 1.28 2.99
N GLU A 66 -13.13 2.28 3.14
CA GLU A 66 -13.84 2.90 2.02
C GLU A 66 -12.87 3.45 0.97
N TRP A 67 -11.78 4.08 1.42
CA TRP A 67 -10.75 4.63 0.54
C TRP A 67 -10.01 3.53 -0.23
N ILE A 68 -9.56 2.47 0.46
CA ILE A 68 -8.92 1.32 -0.18
C ILE A 68 -9.87 0.68 -1.19
N ASP A 69 -11.13 0.42 -0.81
CA ASP A 69 -12.11 -0.23 -1.69
C ASP A 69 -12.44 0.62 -2.92
N ALA A 70 -12.46 1.94 -2.79
CA ALA A 70 -12.67 2.85 -3.92
C ALA A 70 -11.50 2.81 -4.91
N ILE A 71 -10.25 2.83 -4.42
CA ILE A 71 -9.05 2.77 -5.25
C ILE A 71 -8.89 1.39 -5.91
N GLU A 72 -9.15 0.33 -5.16
CA GLU A 72 -8.85 -1.05 -5.54
C GLU A 72 -9.96 -1.73 -6.35
N ARG A 73 -10.98 -0.98 -6.74
CA ARG A 73 -12.15 -1.44 -7.48
C ARG A 73 -11.76 -2.16 -8.77
N MET A 74 -12.41 -3.30 -9.02
CA MET A 74 -12.12 -4.15 -10.17
C MET A 74 -12.98 -3.79 -11.40
N PRO A 75 -12.43 -3.92 -12.62
CA PRO A 75 -11.02 -4.20 -12.92
C PRO A 75 -10.15 -2.98 -12.63
N ARG A 76 -9.05 -3.12 -11.87
CA ARG A 76 -8.21 -1.99 -11.46
C ARG A 76 -7.63 -1.24 -12.66
N THR A 77 -7.49 0.08 -12.53
CA THR A 77 -6.87 0.93 -13.56
C THR A 77 -5.38 0.61 -13.68
N VAL A 78 -4.98 0.08 -14.83
CA VAL A 78 -3.59 -0.32 -15.13
C VAL A 78 -2.90 0.80 -15.88
N ASP A 79 -2.44 1.80 -15.13
CA ASP A 79 -1.71 2.97 -15.63
C ASP A 79 -0.59 3.34 -14.66
N GLN A 80 0.56 3.79 -15.17
CA GLN A 80 1.71 4.15 -14.34
C GLN A 80 1.36 5.26 -13.34
N ARG A 81 0.66 6.32 -13.78
CA ARG A 81 0.27 7.43 -12.93
C ARG A 81 -0.75 6.98 -11.89
N ALA A 82 -1.72 6.14 -12.28
CA ALA A 82 -2.68 5.57 -11.32
C ALA A 82 -2.00 4.75 -10.22
N ILE A 83 -1.01 3.92 -10.54
CA ILE A 83 -0.30 3.11 -9.54
C ILE A 83 0.61 3.97 -8.67
N SER A 84 1.34 4.92 -9.28
CA SER A 84 2.22 5.84 -8.54
C SER A 84 1.45 6.69 -7.54
N SER A 85 0.28 7.23 -7.93
CA SER A 85 -0.58 7.97 -7.00
C SER A 85 -1.20 7.08 -5.92
N SER A 86 -1.77 5.95 -6.32
CA SER A 86 -2.57 5.11 -5.42
C SER A 86 -1.73 4.34 -4.40
N GLN A 87 -0.49 3.96 -4.71
CA GLN A 87 0.32 3.12 -3.80
C GLN A 87 0.57 3.80 -2.45
N LEU A 88 0.80 5.11 -2.45
CA LEU A 88 1.08 5.87 -1.23
C LEU A 88 -0.17 5.99 -0.36
N SER A 89 -1.32 6.20 -0.99
CA SER A 89 -2.60 6.34 -0.32
C SER A 89 -3.08 5.02 0.28
N ILE A 90 -2.94 3.91 -0.46
CA ILE A 90 -3.17 2.56 0.06
C ILE A 90 -2.24 2.27 1.25
N TYR A 91 -0.95 2.60 1.14
CA TYR A 91 0.00 2.49 2.25
C TYR A 91 -0.48 3.27 3.47
N TYR A 92 -0.85 4.54 3.28
CA TYR A 92 -1.23 5.43 4.37
C TYR A 92 -2.52 4.99 5.07
N ALA A 93 -3.49 4.48 4.31
CA ALA A 93 -4.71 3.90 4.85
C ALA A 93 -4.39 2.67 5.73
N TYR A 94 -3.59 1.71 5.25
CA TYR A 94 -3.18 0.55 6.05
C TYR A 94 -2.33 0.93 7.26
N HIS A 95 -1.43 1.90 7.11
CA HIS A 95 -0.66 2.46 8.22
C HIS A 95 -1.58 2.98 9.33
N THR A 96 -2.60 3.75 8.95
CA THR A 96 -3.59 4.33 9.86
C THR A 96 -4.42 3.24 10.55
N ILE A 97 -4.92 2.26 9.78
CA ILE A 97 -5.62 1.10 10.33
C ILE A 97 -4.76 0.39 11.37
N CYS A 98 -3.49 0.11 11.07
CA CYS A 98 -2.58 -0.53 12.01
C CYS A 98 -2.41 0.29 13.30
N ARG A 99 -2.21 1.62 13.17
CA ARG A 99 -2.02 2.51 14.32
C ARG A 99 -3.25 2.55 15.21
N VAL A 100 -4.45 2.56 14.62
CA VAL A 100 -5.71 2.50 15.35
C VAL A 100 -5.85 1.15 16.04
N GLN A 101 -5.65 0.04 15.33
CA GLN A 101 -5.73 -1.31 15.90
C GLN A 101 -4.81 -1.49 17.11
N GLU A 102 -3.57 -0.98 17.06
CA GLU A 102 -2.61 -1.11 18.16
C GLU A 102 -2.95 -0.23 19.38
N ARG A 103 -3.65 0.90 19.21
CA ARG A 103 -4.02 1.78 20.34
C ARG A 103 -5.38 1.45 20.96
N MET A 104 -6.28 0.82 20.20
CA MET A 104 -7.57 0.39 20.71
C MET A 104 -7.44 -0.76 21.72
N PRO A 105 -8.38 -0.91 22.67
CA PRO A 105 -8.40 -2.06 23.56
C PRO A 105 -8.46 -3.38 22.78
N LYS A 106 -7.51 -4.29 23.07
CA LYS A 106 -7.41 -5.59 22.39
C LYS A 106 -8.62 -6.46 22.72
N LYS A 107 -9.51 -6.61 21.75
CA LYS A 107 -10.66 -7.53 21.81
C LYS A 107 -10.19 -8.99 21.65
N SER A 108 -11.04 -9.95 21.97
CA SER A 108 -10.72 -11.39 21.84
C SER A 108 -10.36 -11.80 20.41
N ASN A 109 -10.89 -11.10 19.40
CA ASN A 109 -10.61 -11.32 17.99
C ASN A 109 -9.45 -10.45 17.44
N TYR A 110 -8.65 -9.82 18.29
CA TYR A 110 -7.55 -8.94 17.87
C TYR A 110 -6.62 -9.60 16.84
N VAL A 111 -6.13 -10.80 17.15
CA VAL A 111 -5.21 -11.54 16.27
C VAL A 111 -5.86 -11.84 14.92
N GLN A 112 -7.14 -12.23 14.92
CA GLN A 112 -7.89 -12.48 13.69
C GLN A 112 -7.99 -11.21 12.82
N ILE A 113 -8.37 -10.08 13.41
CA ILE A 113 -8.46 -8.79 12.70
C ILE A 113 -7.11 -8.42 12.10
N ARG A 114 -6.02 -8.60 12.85
CA ARG A 114 -4.65 -8.35 12.39
C ARG A 114 -4.31 -9.21 11.18
N THR A 115 -4.57 -10.52 11.26
CA THR A 115 -4.33 -11.46 10.16
C THR A 115 -5.15 -11.12 8.91
N GLU A 116 -6.45 -10.85 9.06
CA GLU A 116 -7.33 -10.48 7.94
C GLU A 116 -6.87 -9.18 7.27
N THR A 117 -6.50 -8.17 8.09
CA THR A 117 -5.93 -6.91 7.59
C THR A 117 -4.63 -7.16 6.82
N TRP A 118 -3.75 -8.01 7.35
CA TRP A 118 -2.50 -8.37 6.68
C TRP A 118 -2.70 -9.13 5.36
N THR A 119 -3.71 -10.01 5.29
CA THR A 119 -4.09 -10.66 4.02
C THR A 119 -4.48 -9.62 2.97
N ARG A 120 -5.25 -8.59 3.37
CA ARG A 120 -5.61 -7.49 2.45
C ARG A 120 -4.38 -6.67 2.03
N VAL A 121 -3.50 -6.30 2.96
CA VAL A 121 -2.21 -5.65 2.66
C VAL A 121 -1.43 -6.45 1.62
N THR A 122 -1.29 -7.75 1.84
CA THR A 122 -0.54 -8.65 0.95
C THR A 122 -1.13 -8.67 -0.45
N ASN A 123 -2.46 -8.76 -0.57
CA ASN A 123 -3.14 -8.75 -1.87
C ASN A 123 -2.94 -7.42 -2.59
N SER A 124 -3.12 -6.29 -1.89
CA SER A 124 -2.92 -4.94 -2.44
C SER A 124 -1.51 -4.75 -2.97
N PHE A 125 -0.49 -5.01 -2.16
CA PHE A 125 0.90 -4.75 -2.54
C PHE A 125 1.47 -5.79 -3.51
N SER A 126 0.99 -7.03 -3.47
CA SER A 126 1.34 -8.02 -4.50
C SER A 126 0.81 -7.59 -5.86
N TYR A 127 -0.42 -7.06 -5.93
CA TYR A 127 -0.97 -6.51 -7.17
C TYR A 127 -0.17 -5.30 -7.65
N LEU A 128 0.06 -4.31 -6.76
CA LEU A 128 0.81 -3.10 -7.11
C LEU A 128 2.21 -3.45 -7.60
N TRP A 129 2.91 -4.37 -6.93
CA TRP A 129 4.23 -4.82 -7.34
C TRP A 129 4.20 -5.53 -8.69
N ALA A 130 3.25 -6.45 -8.90
CA ALA A 130 3.11 -7.16 -10.17
C ALA A 130 2.86 -6.19 -11.33
N ALA A 131 1.89 -5.28 -11.18
CA ALA A 131 1.59 -4.24 -12.17
C ALA A 131 2.81 -3.34 -12.41
N ALA A 132 3.52 -2.95 -11.34
CA ALA A 132 4.69 -2.12 -11.44
C ALA A 132 5.83 -2.78 -12.23
N THR A 133 6.06 -4.07 -12.02
CA THR A 133 7.09 -4.82 -12.76
C THR A 133 6.78 -5.00 -14.24
N GLN A 134 5.51 -4.89 -14.63
CA GLN A 134 5.08 -4.95 -16.02
C GLN A 134 5.12 -3.58 -16.70
N LEU A 135 4.75 -2.52 -15.97
CA LEU A 135 4.61 -1.17 -16.52
C LEU A 135 5.92 -0.37 -16.53
N TRP A 136 6.78 -0.56 -15.52
CA TRP A 136 8.01 0.23 -15.37
C TRP A 136 9.28 -0.57 -15.64
N LYS A 137 10.29 0.13 -16.14
CA LYS A 137 11.65 -0.42 -16.27
C LYS A 137 12.21 -0.77 -14.88
N PRO A 138 13.12 -1.75 -14.76
CA PRO A 138 13.69 -2.15 -13.48
C PRO A 138 14.36 -1.05 -12.66
N ALA A 139 14.87 0.00 -13.31
CA ALA A 139 15.58 1.10 -12.67
C ALA A 139 14.69 2.29 -12.25
N GLU A 140 13.37 2.23 -12.49
CA GLU A 140 12.44 3.30 -12.11
C GLU A 140 12.27 3.34 -10.59
N LEU A 141 12.39 4.54 -10.00
CA LEU A 141 12.31 4.74 -8.55
C LEU A 141 10.94 4.40 -7.97
N ASP A 142 9.85 4.59 -8.73
CA ASP A 142 8.49 4.26 -8.31
C ASP A 142 8.34 2.79 -7.91
N ARG A 143 9.10 1.88 -8.54
CA ARG A 143 9.14 0.47 -8.13
C ARG A 143 9.70 0.32 -6.71
N LEU A 144 10.75 1.06 -6.38
CA LEU A 144 11.31 1.05 -5.03
C LEU A 144 10.37 1.69 -4.01
N ASP A 145 9.57 2.69 -4.39
CA ASP A 145 8.58 3.30 -3.50
C ASP A 145 7.51 2.31 -3.04
N ILE A 146 7.03 1.44 -3.93
CA ILE A 146 6.11 0.34 -3.58
C ILE A 146 6.77 -0.62 -2.57
N LEU A 147 8.04 -1.01 -2.80
CA LEU A 147 8.77 -1.89 -1.88
C LEU A 147 9.01 -1.21 -0.52
N CYS A 148 9.32 0.08 -0.50
CA CYS A 148 9.46 0.87 0.72
C CYS A 148 8.16 0.84 1.52
N SER A 149 7.04 1.24 0.91
CA SER A 149 5.71 1.21 1.52
C SER A 149 5.35 -0.16 2.09
N TRP A 150 5.57 -1.23 1.31
CA TRP A 150 5.29 -2.59 1.76
C TRP A 150 6.19 -3.02 2.93
N SER A 151 7.48 -2.69 2.89
CA SER A 151 8.42 -3.01 3.98
C SER A 151 8.08 -2.29 5.29
N TYR A 152 7.54 -1.08 5.23
CA TYR A 152 7.04 -0.39 6.42
C TYR A 152 5.82 -1.11 7.00
N LEU A 153 4.91 -1.60 6.16
CA LEU A 153 3.78 -2.39 6.63
C LEU A 153 4.23 -3.73 7.23
N CYS A 154 5.25 -4.40 6.68
CA CYS A 154 5.82 -5.59 7.32
C CYS A 154 6.30 -5.33 8.75
N LEU A 155 6.89 -4.15 9.00
CA LEU A 155 7.34 -3.75 10.33
C LEU A 155 6.16 -3.57 11.28
N GLN A 156 5.14 -2.85 10.81
CA GLN A 156 3.92 -2.57 11.56
C GLN A 156 3.08 -3.81 11.84
N PHE A 157 3.15 -4.81 10.95
CA PHE A 157 2.45 -6.08 11.02
C PHE A 157 3.38 -7.26 11.37
N SER A 158 4.46 -7.01 12.12
CA SER A 158 5.44 -8.04 12.49
C SER A 158 4.85 -9.25 13.25
N ASP A 159 3.71 -9.06 13.92
CA ASP A 159 2.93 -10.11 14.59
C ASP A 159 2.24 -11.08 13.62
N VAL A 160 1.99 -10.69 12.38
CA VAL A 160 1.23 -11.49 11.39
C VAL A 160 1.88 -11.60 10.00
N VAL A 161 2.92 -10.81 9.71
CA VAL A 161 3.67 -10.81 8.44
C VAL A 161 4.16 -12.22 8.09
N SER A 162 3.98 -12.67 6.85
CA SER A 162 4.37 -14.02 6.45
C SER A 162 5.82 -14.10 5.97
N GLU A 163 6.45 -15.28 6.07
CA GLU A 163 7.81 -15.50 5.58
C GLU A 163 7.90 -15.31 4.05
N GLU A 164 6.86 -15.71 3.32
CA GLU A 164 6.79 -15.60 1.87
C GLU A 164 6.86 -14.14 1.42
N VAL A 165 6.13 -13.24 2.09
CA VAL A 165 6.18 -11.81 1.77
C VAL A 165 7.57 -11.22 2.06
N MET A 166 8.18 -11.63 3.16
CA MET A 166 9.55 -11.20 3.49
C MET A 166 10.55 -11.67 2.44
N ALA A 167 10.41 -12.91 1.96
CA ALA A 167 11.19 -13.47 0.87
C ALA A 167 11.05 -12.65 -0.43
N VAL A 168 9.81 -12.28 -0.78
CA VAL A 168 9.51 -11.47 -1.96
C VAL A 168 10.19 -10.12 -1.88
N LEU A 169 10.13 -9.45 -0.72
CA LEU A 169 10.78 -8.15 -0.52
C LEU A 169 12.30 -8.26 -0.59
N GLU A 170 12.90 -9.27 0.05
CA GLU A 170 14.36 -9.50 0.00
C GLU A 170 14.84 -9.71 -1.44
N ASN A 171 14.21 -10.64 -2.17
CA ASN A 171 14.57 -10.93 -3.55
C ASN A 171 14.36 -9.73 -4.47
N SER A 172 13.25 -9.00 -4.30
CA SER A 172 12.94 -7.82 -5.11
C SER A 172 13.94 -6.68 -4.87
N LYS A 173 14.33 -6.48 -3.61
CA LYS A 173 15.35 -5.50 -3.22
C LYS A 173 16.72 -5.84 -3.82
N GLU A 174 17.17 -7.09 -3.72
CA GLU A 174 18.46 -7.50 -4.29
C GLU A 174 18.48 -7.38 -5.82
N ASN A 175 17.40 -7.80 -6.50
CA ASN A 175 17.27 -7.62 -7.94
C ASN A 175 17.32 -6.13 -8.35
N ALA A 176 16.62 -5.25 -7.61
CA ALA A 176 16.65 -3.82 -7.89
C ALA A 176 18.06 -3.23 -7.69
N LYS A 177 18.75 -3.63 -6.61
CA LYS A 177 20.12 -3.21 -6.32
C LYS A 177 21.10 -3.61 -7.43
N GLU A 178 21.02 -4.85 -7.90
CA GLU A 178 21.86 -5.34 -9.00
C GLU A 178 21.62 -4.52 -10.28
N MET A 179 20.35 -4.34 -10.67
CA MET A 179 19.98 -3.56 -11.86
C MET A 179 20.46 -2.11 -11.77
N LEU A 180 20.26 -1.46 -10.62
CA LEU A 180 20.68 -0.07 -10.41
C LEU A 180 22.20 0.10 -10.42
N SER A 181 22.94 -0.88 -9.91
CA SER A 181 24.42 -0.88 -9.97
C SER A 181 24.95 -0.99 -11.41
N SER A 182 24.18 -1.58 -12.32
CA SER A 182 24.53 -1.75 -13.73
C SER A 182 24.07 -0.59 -14.63
N SER A 183 23.12 0.24 -14.16
CA SER A 183 22.61 1.40 -14.89
C SER A 183 23.41 2.67 -14.58
N ILE A 184 24.02 3.29 -15.59
CA ILE A 184 24.95 4.45 -15.50
C ILE A 184 24.24 5.78 -15.11
N VAL A 185 23.02 5.74 -14.57
CA VAL A 185 22.25 6.96 -14.25
C VAL A 185 22.62 7.46 -12.86
N VAL A 186 23.64 8.31 -12.81
CA VAL A 186 24.19 8.93 -11.58
C VAL A 186 23.13 9.76 -10.82
N GLU A 187 22.19 10.38 -11.54
CA GLU A 187 21.27 11.38 -10.98
C GLU A 187 20.31 10.84 -9.91
N ASN A 188 19.97 9.55 -9.97
CA ASN A 188 19.03 8.93 -9.03
C ASN A 188 19.68 7.91 -8.07
N ASN A 189 21.00 7.69 -8.18
CA ASN A 189 21.69 6.63 -7.44
C ASN A 189 21.62 6.85 -5.92
N HIS A 190 21.77 8.09 -5.45
CA HIS A 190 21.64 8.39 -4.02
C HIS A 190 20.24 8.06 -3.49
N GLN A 191 19.21 8.50 -4.21
CA GLN A 191 17.81 8.27 -3.87
C GLN A 191 17.43 6.78 -3.88
N ALA A 192 17.95 6.04 -4.86
CA ALA A 192 17.74 4.59 -4.96
C ALA A 192 18.41 3.84 -3.81
N ASN A 193 19.66 4.20 -3.47
CA ASN A 193 20.38 3.61 -2.34
C ASN A 193 19.67 3.88 -1.00
N GLN A 194 19.16 5.10 -0.78
CA GLN A 194 18.39 5.41 0.43
C GLN A 194 17.15 4.51 0.57
N ARG A 195 16.42 4.28 -0.52
CA ARG A 195 15.25 3.38 -0.54
C ARG A 195 15.63 1.93 -0.29
N ILE A 196 16.68 1.43 -0.94
CA ILE A 196 17.20 0.07 -0.71
C ILE A 196 17.61 -0.13 0.75
N LEU A 197 18.33 0.83 1.34
CA LEU A 197 18.73 0.77 2.75
C LEU A 197 17.52 0.83 3.70
N THR A 198 16.49 1.61 3.35
CA THR A 198 15.23 1.66 4.10
C THR A 198 14.52 0.31 4.10
N ILE A 199 14.38 -0.29 2.92
CA ILE A 199 13.78 -1.63 2.77
C ILE A 199 14.57 -2.65 3.58
N GLU A 200 15.90 -2.64 3.48
CA GLU A 200 16.76 -3.57 4.22
C GLU A 200 16.63 -3.43 5.73
N ARG A 201 16.64 -2.19 6.25
CA ARG A 201 16.44 -1.93 7.67
C ARG A 201 15.06 -2.44 8.12
N ASN A 202 14.01 -2.09 7.39
CA ASN A 202 12.65 -2.47 7.74
C ASN A 202 12.48 -4.00 7.75
N ILE A 203 13.08 -4.72 6.78
CA ILE A 203 13.07 -6.19 6.75
C ILE A 203 13.74 -6.77 8.00
N ARG A 204 14.94 -6.27 8.33
CA ARG A 204 15.71 -6.72 9.50
C ARG A 204 14.94 -6.50 10.80
N ASP A 205 14.39 -5.30 10.96
CA ASP A 205 13.65 -4.91 12.17
C ASP A 205 12.34 -5.70 12.29
N SER A 206 11.64 -5.94 11.18
CA SER A 206 10.43 -6.78 11.14
C SER A 206 10.72 -8.21 11.60
N LYS A 207 11.82 -8.82 11.11
CA LYS A 207 12.25 -10.16 11.55
C LYS A 207 12.57 -10.19 13.04
N SER A 208 13.32 -9.20 13.53
CA SER A 208 13.65 -9.09 14.96
C SER A 208 12.41 -8.94 15.84
N LEU A 209 11.41 -8.16 15.41
CA LEU A 209 10.15 -8.03 16.14
C LEU A 209 9.33 -9.32 16.11
N ALA A 210 9.24 -9.98 14.95
CA ALA A 210 8.55 -11.26 14.83
C ALA A 210 9.16 -12.32 15.77
N GLU A 211 10.49 -12.40 15.85
CA GLU A 211 11.21 -13.30 16.77
C GLU A 211 10.89 -13.00 18.24
N LYS A 212 10.86 -11.72 18.64
CA LYS A 212 10.46 -11.30 20.00
C LYS A 212 9.02 -11.68 20.33
N LEU A 213 8.16 -11.78 19.32
CA LEU A 213 6.77 -12.23 19.44
C LEU A 213 6.63 -13.76 19.36
N GLY A 214 7.75 -14.50 19.37
CA GLY A 214 7.77 -15.96 19.35
C GLY A 214 7.55 -16.57 17.96
N ARG A 215 7.59 -15.76 16.89
CA ARG A 215 7.48 -16.22 15.51
C ARG A 215 8.87 -16.47 14.95
N ARG A 216 9.16 -17.71 14.57
CA ARG A 216 10.41 -18.01 13.84
C ARG A 216 10.24 -17.54 12.41
N MET A 217 11.11 -16.64 11.96
CA MET A 217 11.22 -16.23 10.57
C MET A 217 12.50 -16.85 10.00
N ALA A 218 12.38 -17.78 9.06
CA ALA A 218 13.54 -18.41 8.45
C ALA A 218 14.45 -17.37 7.76
N SER A 219 15.75 -17.48 8.04
CA SER A 219 16.79 -16.77 7.30
C SER A 219 16.94 -17.44 5.92
N LEU A 220 16.57 -16.73 4.84
CA LEU A 220 16.65 -17.22 3.47
C LEU A 220 18.07 -17.21 2.87
N TYR A 221 19.13 -17.19 3.67
CA TYR A 221 20.50 -17.41 3.17
C TYR A 221 20.74 -18.82 2.59
N SER A 222 19.68 -19.62 2.43
CA SER A 222 19.69 -20.89 1.72
C SER A 222 18.36 -21.04 0.97
N PHE A 223 18.30 -20.64 -0.30
CA PHE A 223 17.91 -21.51 -1.43
C PHE A 223 17.76 -20.74 -2.76
N LYS A 224 18.18 -21.42 -3.83
CA LYS A 224 18.24 -20.97 -5.23
C LYS A 224 16.85 -20.72 -5.85
N ARG A 225 16.80 -19.73 -6.75
CA ARG A 225 15.83 -19.49 -7.86
C ARG A 225 14.43 -20.08 -7.65
N VAL A 226 13.47 -19.22 -7.29
CA VAL A 226 12.05 -19.50 -7.49
C VAL A 226 11.60 -18.90 -8.82
N SER A 227 11.08 -19.78 -9.66
CA SER A 227 10.55 -19.59 -11.00
C SER A 227 9.33 -18.68 -11.03
N LYS A 228 9.17 -18.00 -12.18
CA LYS A 228 8.02 -17.18 -12.61
C LYS A 228 6.68 -17.67 -12.07
N ILE A 229 5.97 -16.79 -11.36
CA ILE A 229 4.52 -16.89 -11.16
C ILE A 229 3.85 -16.48 -12.47
N THR A 230 3.21 -17.42 -13.15
CA THR A 230 2.30 -17.17 -14.26
C THR A 230 0.96 -16.68 -13.71
N LEU A 231 0.53 -15.50 -14.16
CA LEU A 231 -0.86 -15.06 -14.05
C LEU A 231 -1.68 -15.87 -15.06
N ASN A 232 -2.70 -16.59 -14.59
CA ASN A 232 -3.77 -17.04 -15.48
C ASN A 232 -4.72 -15.85 -15.75
N PRO A 233 -5.28 -15.77 -16.96
CA PRO A 233 -6.06 -14.64 -17.44
C PRO A 233 -7.33 -14.37 -16.63
#